data_AF-A0A060BSU2-F1
#
_entry.id   AF-A0A060BSU2-F1
#
_cell.length_a   1.000
_cell.length_b   1.000
_cell.length_c   1.000
_cell.angle_alpha   90.00
_cell.angle_beta   90.00
_cell.angle_gamma   90.00
#
_symmetry.space_group_name_H-M   'P 1'
#
loop_
_entity.id
_entity.type
_entity.pdbx_description
1 polymer ?
#
loop_
_entity_poly.entity_id
_entity_poly.type
_entity_poly.pdbx_seq_one_letter_code
_entity_poly.pdbx_strand_id
1 'polypeptide(L)'
;SKHCLKPKRQQKNEEVPIGVVIVHDGEVIGRGFNRRELDGRATHHAEICAIEAANEAVGNWRLLDCALFVTIEPCVMCAGAIGLARIPQVYFGATNPKFGAAVSLYQI
;
A
#
# COMPACT_ATOMS: atom_id res chain seq x y z
N SER A 1 -16.45 9.37 1.45
CA SER A 1 -16.47 8.62 0.17
C SER A 1 -15.80 9.46 -0.93
N LYS A 2 -14.84 8.91 -1.69
CA LYS A 2 -13.99 9.55 -2.76
C LYS A 2 -12.87 10.54 -2.38
N HIS A 3 -12.63 10.87 -1.12
CA HIS A 3 -11.64 11.90 -0.73
C HIS A 3 -10.26 11.39 -0.27
N CYS A 4 -10.05 10.07 -0.12
CA CYS A 4 -8.86 9.53 0.54
C CYS A 4 -7.69 9.14 -0.40
N LEU A 5 -7.92 9.06 -1.71
CA LEU A 5 -6.95 8.49 -2.67
C LEU A 5 -6.31 9.52 -3.61
N LYS A 6 -6.31 10.81 -3.27
CA LYS A 6 -5.57 11.81 -4.06
C LYS A 6 -4.15 11.94 -3.51
N PRO A 7 -3.12 11.27 -4.07
CA PRO A 7 -1.74 11.60 -3.74
C PRO A 7 -1.52 13.09 -4.05
N LYS A 8 -0.99 13.84 -3.08
CA LYS A 8 -0.62 15.25 -3.31
C LYS A 8 0.41 15.28 -4.45
N ARG A 9 0.03 15.86 -5.59
CA ARG A 9 0.84 16.23 -6.78
C ARG A 9 2.25 15.62 -6.81
N GLN A 10 2.40 14.46 -7.45
CA GLN A 10 3.69 13.99 -7.96
C GLN A 10 3.97 14.72 -9.27
N GLN A 11 5.01 15.53 -9.32
CA GLN A 11 5.41 16.23 -10.54
C GLN A 11 6.92 16.41 -10.69
N LYS A 12 7.77 15.69 -9.94
CA LYS A 12 9.24 15.86 -10.03
C LYS A 12 10.09 14.61 -10.08
N ASN A 13 9.57 13.44 -9.71
CA ASN A 13 10.31 12.20 -9.73
C ASN A 13 9.50 11.24 -10.59
N GLU A 14 10.13 10.52 -11.52
CA GLU A 14 9.53 9.61 -12.52
C GLU A 14 8.92 8.34 -11.89
N GLU A 15 8.32 8.49 -10.71
CA GLU A 15 7.71 7.45 -9.91
C GLU A 15 6.41 6.94 -10.55
N VAL A 16 6.14 5.65 -10.34
CA VAL A 16 4.84 5.08 -10.69
C VAL A 16 3.77 5.66 -9.75
N PRO A 17 2.65 6.21 -10.25
CA PRO A 17 1.67 6.94 -9.42
C PRO A 17 0.73 5.99 -8.65
N ILE A 18 1.31 5.18 -7.76
CA ILE A 18 0.58 4.29 -6.85
C ILE A 18 0.51 4.94 -5.48
N GLY A 19 -0.69 4.97 -4.91
CA GLY A 19 -0.97 5.50 -3.57
C GLY A 19 -1.67 4.48 -2.71
N VAL A 20 -1.33 4.48 -1.42
CA VAL A 20 -1.88 3.57 -0.40
C VAL A 20 -2.27 4.35 0.85
N VAL A 21 -3.38 3.96 1.44
CA VAL A 21 -3.74 4.34 2.81
C VAL A 21 -4.11 3.10 3.63
N ILE A 22 -3.75 3.10 4.91
CA ILE A 22 -4.17 2.10 5.89
C ILE A 22 -5.08 2.77 6.89
N VAL A 23 -6.25 2.19 7.09
CA VAL A 23 -7.32 2.71 7.95
C VAL A 23 -7.53 1.77 9.14
N HIS A 24 -7.62 2.33 10.34
CA HIS A 24 -8.01 1.65 11.57
C HIS A 24 -9.08 2.50 12.25
N ASP A 25 -10.22 1.90 12.63
CA ASP A 25 -11.36 2.60 13.25
C ASP A 25 -11.84 3.86 12.50
N GLY A 26 -11.80 3.79 11.16
CA GLY A 26 -12.22 4.90 10.30
C GLY A 26 -11.18 6.02 10.14
N GLU A 27 -10.04 5.93 10.84
CA GLU A 27 -8.94 6.87 10.77
C GLU A 27 -7.78 6.36 9.93
N VAL A 28 -7.15 7.26 9.16
CA VAL A 28 -5.98 6.90 8.36
C VAL A 28 -4.73 6.95 9.22
N ILE A 29 -4.20 5.78 9.58
CA ILE A 29 -3.01 5.59 10.40
C ILE A 29 -1.72 5.41 9.57
N GLY A 30 -1.84 5.05 8.28
CA GLY A 30 -0.70 4.88 7.38
C GLY A 30 -0.98 5.49 6.01
N ARG A 31 0.03 6.13 5.41
CA ARG A 31 -0.04 6.66 4.04
C ARG A 31 1.26 6.32 3.32
N GLY A 32 1.15 5.88 2.08
CA GLY A 32 2.31 5.55 1.25
C GLY A 32 2.09 5.90 -0.21
N PHE A 33 3.19 6.16 -0.90
CA PHE A 33 3.24 6.25 -2.35
C PHE A 33 4.57 5.63 -2.82
N ASN A 34 4.68 5.29 -4.10
CA ASN A 34 5.92 4.72 -4.62
C ASN A 34 7.08 5.72 -4.50
N ARG A 35 8.18 5.30 -3.88
CA ARG A 35 9.37 6.14 -3.61
C ARG A 35 10.67 5.47 -4.04
N ARG A 36 10.59 4.56 -5.02
CA ARG A 36 11.72 3.74 -5.44
C ARG A 36 12.89 4.59 -5.94
N GLU A 37 12.61 5.54 -6.82
CA GLU A 37 13.60 6.46 -7.38
C GLU A 37 14.01 7.52 -6.36
N LEU A 38 13.06 8.04 -5.58
CA LEU A 38 13.32 9.05 -4.55
C LEU A 38 14.31 8.54 -3.49
N ASP A 39 14.13 7.30 -3.04
CA ASP A 39 14.93 6.75 -1.94
C ASP A 39 16.06 5.83 -2.44
N GLY A 40 16.13 5.54 -3.74
CA GLY A 40 17.09 4.58 -4.31
C GLY A 40 16.89 3.15 -3.77
N ARG A 41 15.66 2.78 -3.41
CA ARG A 41 15.33 1.51 -2.74
C ARG A 41 14.27 0.73 -3.51
N ALA A 42 14.67 -0.43 -4.03
CA ALA A 42 13.81 -1.29 -4.85
C ALA A 42 12.48 -1.69 -4.19
N THR A 43 12.46 -1.79 -2.85
CA THR A 43 11.30 -2.23 -2.08
C THR A 43 10.36 -1.11 -1.64
N HIS A 44 10.68 0.16 -1.93
CA HIS A 44 9.88 1.33 -1.51
C HIS A 44 8.62 1.53 -2.37
N HIS A 45 7.81 0.47 -2.42
CA HIS A 45 6.45 0.51 -2.94
C HIS A 45 5.51 1.19 -1.95
N ALA A 46 4.40 1.72 -2.47
CA ALA A 46 3.43 2.45 -1.68
C ALA A 46 2.90 1.64 -0.49
N GLU A 47 2.68 0.33 -0.66
CA GLU A 47 2.16 -0.58 0.35
C GLU A 47 3.16 -0.76 1.49
N ILE A 48 4.45 -0.92 1.15
CA ILE A 48 5.52 -1.07 2.13
C ILE A 48 5.65 0.20 2.97
N CYS A 49 5.73 1.36 2.32
CA CYS A 49 5.81 2.63 3.02
C CYS A 49 4.58 2.89 3.90
N ALA A 50 3.38 2.50 3.46
CA ALA A 50 2.17 2.65 4.25
C ALA A 50 2.12 1.71 5.47
N ILE A 51 2.57 0.46 5.31
CA ILE A 51 2.68 -0.52 6.40
C ILE A 51 3.69 -0.05 7.45
N GLU A 52 4.86 0.44 7.04
CA GLU A 52 5.86 1.01 7.96
C GLU A 52 5.27 2.18 8.75
N ALA A 53 4.61 3.14 8.08
CA ALA A 53 3.96 4.27 8.74
C ALA A 53 2.85 3.84 9.71
N ALA A 54 2.04 2.84 9.35
CA ALA A 54 0.99 2.31 10.23
C ALA A 54 1.58 1.57 11.43
N ASN A 55 2.65 0.80 11.26
CA ASN A 55 3.34 0.11 12.35
C ASN A 55 3.93 1.11 13.34
N GLU A 56 4.51 2.21 12.86
CA GLU A 56 4.99 3.31 13.71
C GLU A 56 3.84 3.98 14.48
N ALA A 57 2.71 4.24 13.82
CA ALA A 57 1.54 4.85 14.46
C ALA A 57 0.92 3.97 15.54
N VAL A 58 0.87 2.65 15.33
CA VAL A 58 0.32 1.67 16.29
C VAL A 58 1.35 1.26 17.36
N GLY A 59 2.66 1.41 17.07
CA GLY A 59 3.73 0.89 17.91
C GLY A 59 3.81 -0.65 17.89
N ASN A 60 3.33 -1.28 16.82
CA ASN A 60 3.26 -2.74 16.67
C ASN A 60 3.38 -3.12 15.19
N TRP A 61 3.91 -4.31 14.90
CA TRP A 61 3.98 -4.84 13.54
C TRP A 61 2.68 -5.51 13.06
N ARG A 62 1.78 -5.84 14.01
CA ARG A 62 0.47 -6.43 13.72
C ARG A 62 -0.58 -5.35 13.49
N LEU A 63 -1.24 -5.40 12.34
CA LEU A 63 -2.28 -4.48 11.89
C LEU A 63 -3.63 -5.22 11.75
N LEU A 64 -4.05 -5.92 12.82
CA LEU A 64 -5.16 -6.88 12.81
C LEU A 64 -6.53 -6.27 12.48
N ASP A 65 -6.78 -5.03 12.91
CA ASP A 65 -8.08 -4.36 12.76
C ASP A 65 -8.00 -3.24 11.71
N CYS A 66 -7.16 -3.45 10.70
CA CYS A 66 -6.89 -2.47 9.65
C CYS A 66 -7.48 -2.87 8.30
N ALA A 67 -7.73 -1.87 7.46
CA ALA A 67 -8.03 -2.03 6.04
C ALA A 67 -7.03 -1.26 5.20
N LEU A 68 -6.44 -1.91 4.19
CA LEU A 68 -5.54 -1.29 3.23
C LEU A 68 -6.28 -0.96 1.94
N PHE A 69 -6.15 0.28 1.49
CA PHE A 69 -6.68 0.74 0.21
C PHE A 69 -5.55 1.18 -0.69
N VAL A 70 -5.44 0.57 -1.87
CA VAL A 70 -4.39 0.83 -2.86
C VAL A 70 -4.99 1.16 -4.23
N THR A 71 -4.35 2.02 -5.01
CA THR A 71 -4.86 2.38 -6.33
C THR A 71 -4.76 1.25 -7.36
N ILE A 72 -3.75 0.39 -7.26
CA ILE A 72 -3.45 -0.72 -8.17
C ILE A 72 -3.28 -2.02 -7.35
N GLU A 73 -3.66 -3.15 -7.93
CA GLU A 73 -3.47 -4.47 -7.33
C GLU A 73 -2.01 -4.69 -6.86
N PRO A 74 -1.81 -5.13 -5.59
CA PRO A 74 -0.48 -5.35 -5.03
C PRO A 74 0.32 -6.39 -5.82
N CYS A 75 1.63 -6.16 -5.93
CA CYS A 75 2.54 -7.17 -6.46
C CYS A 75 2.85 -8.27 -5.42
N VAL A 76 3.55 -9.33 -5.83
CA VAL A 76 3.93 -10.47 -4.97
C VAL A 76 4.58 -10.03 -3.66
N MET A 77 5.53 -9.09 -3.71
CA MET A 77 6.21 -8.56 -2.53
C MET A 77 5.22 -7.88 -1.57
N CYS A 78 4.36 -7.02 -2.10
CA CYS A 78 3.42 -6.25 -1.31
C CYS A 78 2.30 -7.13 -0.73
N ALA A 79 1.77 -8.08 -1.51
CA ALA A 79 0.79 -9.06 -1.04
C ALA A 79 1.36 -9.90 0.12
N GLY A 80 2.60 -10.39 -0.02
CA GLY A 80 3.29 -11.08 1.08
C GLY A 80 3.47 -10.19 2.31
N ALA A 81 3.87 -8.94 2.14
CA ALA A 81 4.03 -7.99 3.24
C ALA A 81 2.71 -7.68 3.97
N ILE A 82 1.61 -7.55 3.24
CA ILE A 82 0.25 -7.40 3.80
C ILE A 82 -0.11 -8.60 4.68
N GLY A 83 0.11 -9.82 4.17
CA GLY A 83 -0.15 -11.05 4.93
C GLY A 83 0.71 -11.17 6.19
N LEU A 84 1.98 -10.74 6.12
CA LEU A 84 2.89 -10.68 7.27
C LEU A 84 2.46 -9.63 8.30
N ALA A 85 1.96 -8.47 7.84
CA ALA A 85 1.42 -7.42 8.71
C ALA A 85 0.07 -7.79 9.33
N ARG A 86 -0.54 -8.91 8.93
CA ARG A 86 -1.85 -9.40 9.41
C ARG A 86 -3.01 -8.45 9.10
N ILE A 87 -2.92 -7.70 8.00
CA ILE A 87 -4.03 -6.84 7.56
C ILE A 87 -5.12 -7.75 6.96
N PRO A 88 -6.34 -7.79 7.53
CA PRO A 88 -7.39 -8.71 7.09
C PRO A 88 -8.10 -8.29 5.80
N GLN A 89 -8.04 -7.00 5.44
CA GLN A 89 -8.83 -6.46 4.33
C GLN A 89 -7.97 -5.60 3.40
N VAL A 90 -8.00 -5.94 2.11
CA VAL A 90 -7.32 -5.21 1.05
C VAL A 90 -8.31 -4.85 -0.04
N TYR A 91 -8.34 -3.56 -0.39
CA TYR A 91 -9.15 -3.03 -1.47
C TYR A 91 -8.22 -2.37 -2.50
N PHE A 92 -8.32 -2.78 -3.76
CA PHE A 92 -7.55 -2.20 -4.85
C PHE A 92 -8.44 -1.63 -5.95
N GLY A 93 -7.97 -0.56 -6.60
CA GLY A 93 -8.72 0.15 -7.63
C GLY A 93 -8.74 -0.59 -8.98
N ALA A 94 -7.57 -0.82 -9.58
CA ALA A 94 -7.43 -1.54 -10.84
C ALA A 94 -6.54 -2.78 -10.70
N THR A 95 -6.80 -3.81 -11.50
CA THR A 95 -5.98 -5.02 -11.59
C THR A 95 -4.61 -4.73 -12.19
N ASN A 96 -3.63 -5.58 -11.90
CA ASN A 96 -2.27 -5.49 -12.41
C ASN A 96 -1.89 -6.76 -13.19
N PRO A 97 -2.18 -6.84 -14.50
CA PRO A 97 -1.97 -8.06 -15.29
C PRO A 97 -0.51 -8.52 -15.41
N LYS A 98 0.46 -7.63 -15.12
CA LYS A 98 1.89 -7.93 -15.28
C LYS A 98 2.56 -8.40 -13.98
N PHE A 99 2.09 -7.92 -12.84
CA PHE A 99 2.77 -8.16 -11.55
C PHE A 99 1.82 -8.46 -10.39
N GLY A 100 0.50 -8.39 -10.60
CA GLY A 100 -0.51 -8.49 -9.56
C GLY A 100 -0.61 -9.87 -8.94
N ALA A 101 -0.70 -9.91 -7.61
CA ALA A 101 -0.65 -11.14 -6.84
C ALA A 101 -1.91 -11.43 -5.99
N ALA A 102 -2.98 -10.65 -6.19
CA ALA A 102 -4.24 -10.88 -5.50
C ALA A 102 -5.24 -11.64 -6.39
N VAL A 103 -5.33 -11.26 -7.67
CA VAL A 103 -6.25 -11.85 -8.65
C VAL A 103 -5.62 -12.07 -10.03
N SER A 104 -4.63 -11.28 -10.42
CA SER A 104 -4.10 -11.31 -11.80
C SER A 104 -3.24 -12.55 -12.08
N LEU A 105 -2.17 -12.76 -11.32
CA LEU A 105 -1.21 -13.84 -11.55
C LEU A 105 -1.12 -14.84 -10.38
N TYR A 106 -1.43 -14.38 -9.17
CA TYR A 106 -1.40 -15.18 -7.95
C TYR A 106 -2.61 -14.86 -7.06
N GLN A 107 -2.79 -15.66 -6.01
CA GLN A 107 -3.79 -15.47 -4.94
C GLN A 107 -3.09 -15.63 -3.59
N ILE A 108 -2.26 -14.65 -3.24
CA ILE A 108 -1.48 -14.59 -2.00
C ILE A 108 -2.30 -13.99 -0.88
#